data_AF-A0A378IYN4-F1
#
_entry.id   AF-A0A378IYN4-F1
#
_cell.length_a   1.000
_cell.length_b   1.000
_cell.length_c   1.000
_cell.angle_alpha   90.00
_cell.angle_beta   90.00
_cell.angle_gamma   90.00
#
_symmetry.space_group_name_H-M   'P 1'
#
loop_
_entity.id
_entity.type
_entity.pdbx_description
1 polymer ?
#
loop_
_entity_poly.entity_id
_entity_poly.type
_entity_poly.pdbx_seq_one_letter_code
_entity_poly.pdbx_strand_id
1 'polypeptide(L)'
;MKYADLRDFIEQLETRGLLRRIAYPVSPNLEMTAVSDRVLRAGGPALLFTHPKNSTMPVLTNLFGTVERVALGMGEETITALREIGKLLAALKEPEPPKGFKDAFSKLPLLKQALNMAPKYVNSAACQTHVWEKDEVDLARLPIQTCWPGDVAPLITWGLVTTKGPHQPRENIGIYRQQVIGKNKLIMRWLSHRGGALDYQAWQKAYPGERFPVAVTLGADPATLLAAVTPVPDTLSEYAFAGLLRGQRTQLTTCIGSDLHVPASAEIILEGFIEPGLEADEGPFGDHTGYYNEVQSFPVLTVERISYRDKPIYHSTYTGRPPDEPAILGLALNEVFIPLLQKQFPEIVDFYLPPEGCSYRLAVVTIKKQYPGHAKRVMMAVWSFLRQFMYTKFVIVCDDDIDARNWQDVIWAITTRMDPLRDTVMVDNTPIDYLDFASPVSGLGSKMGMDATNKWPGETQREWGTAITMDKDVLERVDNYWSQLELDT
;
A
#
# COMPACT_ATOMS: atom_id res chain seq x y z
N MET A 1 13.07 18.62 -9.33
CA MET A 1 13.25 17.19 -9.05
C MET A 1 13.17 17.09 -7.54
N LYS A 2 12.16 16.41 -6.97
CA LYS A 2 12.03 16.36 -5.51
C LYS A 2 13.04 15.39 -4.91
N TYR A 3 13.31 14.26 -5.56
CA TYR A 3 14.46 13.38 -5.30
C TYR A 3 14.82 12.59 -6.58
N ALA A 4 16.06 12.11 -6.69
CA ALA A 4 16.57 11.34 -7.83
C ALA A 4 16.48 9.82 -7.64
N ASP A 5 16.79 9.32 -6.44
CA ASP A 5 16.71 7.89 -6.07
C ASP A 5 16.48 7.71 -4.56
N LEU A 6 16.60 6.48 -4.06
CA LEU A 6 16.45 6.17 -2.63
C LEU A 6 17.47 6.90 -1.76
N ARG A 7 18.72 7.09 -2.21
CA ARG A 7 19.79 7.68 -1.40
C ARG A 7 19.57 9.17 -1.22
N ASP A 8 19.20 9.86 -2.30
CA ASP A 8 18.79 11.27 -2.22
C ASP A 8 17.59 11.45 -1.27
N PHE A 9 16.61 10.55 -1.33
CA PHE A 9 15.49 10.59 -0.38
C PHE A 9 15.91 10.36 1.07
N ILE A 10 16.81 9.42 1.34
CA ILE A 10 17.39 9.19 2.69
C ILE A 10 18.07 10.46 3.21
N GLU A 11 18.89 11.12 2.39
CA GLU A 11 19.60 12.36 2.76
C GLU A 11 18.64 13.52 3.05
N GLN A 12 17.57 13.63 2.27
CA GLN A 12 16.53 14.63 2.51
C GLN A 12 15.76 14.38 3.80
N LEU A 13 15.38 13.13 4.08
CA LEU A 13 14.74 12.78 5.34
C LEU A 13 15.66 13.06 6.54
N GLU A 14 16.95 12.76 6.42
CA GLU A 14 17.94 13.04 7.47
C GLU A 14 18.05 14.54 7.73
N THR A 15 18.10 15.37 6.68
CA THR A 15 18.14 16.83 6.80
C THR A 15 16.89 17.40 7.47
N ARG A 16 15.72 16.78 7.28
CA ARG A 16 14.46 17.15 7.94
C ARG A 16 14.29 16.57 9.35
N GLY A 17 15.25 15.77 9.85
CA GLY A 17 15.11 15.07 11.12
C GLY A 17 14.13 13.89 11.10
N LEU A 18 13.71 13.47 9.91
CA LEU A 18 12.77 12.37 9.66
C LEU A 18 13.46 11.02 9.44
N LEU A 19 14.80 10.97 9.51
CA LEU A 19 15.59 9.74 9.49
C LEU A 19 16.64 9.74 10.59
N ARG A 20 16.85 8.58 11.20
CA ARG A 20 17.90 8.36 12.21
C ARG A 20 18.84 7.24 11.79
N ARG A 21 20.14 7.55 11.77
CA ARG A 21 21.19 6.53 11.66
C ARG A 21 21.44 5.87 13.01
N ILE A 22 21.42 4.54 13.02
CA ILE A 22 21.68 3.72 14.22
C ILE A 22 23.05 3.05 14.03
N ALA A 23 24.02 3.48 14.83
CA ALA A 23 25.38 2.92 14.85
C ALA A 23 25.53 1.73 15.81
N TYR A 24 24.64 1.62 16.79
CA TYR A 24 24.62 0.47 17.71
C TYR A 24 24.36 -0.83 16.92
N PRO A 25 25.08 -1.92 17.21
CA PRO A 25 24.91 -3.17 16.48
C PRO A 25 23.60 -3.86 16.84
N VAL A 26 22.59 -3.72 15.97
CA VAL A 26 21.26 -4.33 16.12
C VAL A 26 21.15 -5.57 15.23
N SER A 27 20.59 -6.65 15.76
CA SER A 27 20.37 -7.90 15.02
C SER A 27 19.23 -7.79 14.01
N PRO A 28 19.39 -8.26 12.75
CA PRO A 28 18.27 -8.44 11.82
C PRO A 28 17.30 -9.56 12.27
N ASN A 29 17.73 -10.42 13.20
CA ASN A 29 16.86 -11.41 13.83
C ASN A 29 16.16 -10.78 15.04
N LEU A 30 14.86 -10.46 14.88
CA LEU A 30 13.92 -9.91 15.87
C LEU A 30 14.20 -8.49 16.38
N GLU A 31 15.46 -8.14 16.65
CA GLU A 31 15.80 -6.88 17.33
C GLU A 31 15.46 -5.64 16.47
N MET A 32 15.76 -5.66 15.16
CA MET A 32 15.39 -4.57 14.25
C MET A 32 13.88 -4.33 14.22
N THR A 33 13.09 -5.40 14.10
CA THR A 33 11.63 -5.34 14.16
C THR A 33 11.13 -4.71 15.46
N ALA A 34 11.65 -5.14 16.61
CA ALA A 34 11.26 -4.59 17.91
C ALA A 34 11.60 -3.09 18.05
N VAL A 35 12.73 -2.65 17.49
CA VAL A 35 13.09 -1.22 17.46
C VAL A 35 12.15 -0.46 16.53
N SER A 36 11.95 -0.94 15.30
CA SER A 36 11.10 -0.29 14.30
C SER A 36 9.65 -0.19 14.75
N ASP A 37 9.10 -1.20 15.44
CA ASP A 37 7.75 -1.17 16.00
C ASP A 37 7.56 -0.11 17.08
N ARG A 38 8.51 0.00 18.02
CA ARG A 38 8.46 1.05 19.04
C ARG A 38 8.54 2.44 18.43
N VAL A 39 9.39 2.61 17.41
CA VAL A 39 9.55 3.89 16.72
C VAL A 39 8.30 4.23 15.92
N LEU A 40 7.72 3.29 15.19
CA LEU A 40 6.49 3.50 14.42
C LEU A 40 5.31 3.90 15.33
N ARG A 41 5.10 3.17 16.43
CA ARG A 41 4.02 3.47 17.40
C ARG A 41 4.16 4.85 18.04
N ALA A 42 5.39 5.36 18.15
CA ALA A 42 5.69 6.69 18.65
C ALA A 42 5.66 7.77 17.55
N GLY A 43 5.31 7.44 16.29
CA GLY A 43 5.36 8.39 15.17
C GLY A 43 6.77 8.83 14.79
N GLY A 44 7.78 8.02 15.10
CA GLY A 44 9.19 8.37 14.96
C GLY A 44 9.75 8.29 13.51
N PRO A 45 11.06 8.55 13.35
CA PRO A 45 11.70 8.66 12.05
C PRO A 45 11.89 7.32 11.34
N ALA A 46 12.25 7.36 10.06
CA ALA A 46 12.85 6.22 9.36
C ALA A 46 14.18 5.82 10.01
N LEU A 47 14.56 4.55 9.91
CA LEU A 47 15.72 4.00 10.60
C LEU A 47 16.72 3.42 9.61
N LEU A 48 17.96 3.90 9.66
CA LEU A 48 19.08 3.32 8.91
C LEU A 48 20.07 2.67 9.88
N PHE A 49 20.00 1.35 10.01
CA PHE A 49 20.94 0.55 10.80
C PHE A 49 22.24 0.38 10.02
N THR A 50 23.29 1.05 10.48
CA THR A 50 24.57 1.12 9.76
C THR A 50 25.51 -0.06 10.05
N HIS A 51 25.29 -0.76 11.16
CA HIS A 51 26.12 -1.89 11.61
C HIS A 51 25.26 -3.09 12.06
N PRO A 52 24.48 -3.72 11.15
CA PRO A 52 23.74 -4.93 11.53
C PRO A 52 24.67 -6.01 12.07
N LYS A 53 24.24 -6.75 13.10
CA LYS A 53 25.02 -7.91 13.55
C LYS A 53 25.14 -8.94 12.40
N ASN A 54 26.34 -9.48 12.22
CA ASN A 54 26.68 -10.49 11.20
C ASN A 54 26.47 -10.06 9.74
N SER A 55 26.38 -8.76 9.45
CA SER A 55 26.37 -8.25 8.07
C SER A 55 27.07 -6.90 7.97
N THR A 56 27.65 -6.61 6.81
CA THR A 56 28.28 -5.30 6.52
C THR A 56 27.37 -4.37 5.72
N MET A 57 26.18 -4.85 5.32
CA MET A 57 25.26 -4.11 4.46
C MET A 57 24.25 -3.36 5.33
N PRO A 58 24.17 -2.01 5.28
CA PRO A 58 23.20 -1.26 6.07
C PRO A 58 21.75 -1.66 5.77
N VAL A 59 20.89 -1.59 6.79
CA VAL A 59 19.46 -1.92 6.67
C VAL A 59 18.61 -0.67 6.88
N LEU A 60 17.78 -0.34 5.90
CA LEU A 60 16.78 0.71 5.98
C LEU A 60 15.43 0.10 6.34
N THR A 61 14.78 0.63 7.38
CA THR A 61 13.42 0.24 7.78
C THR A 61 12.59 1.45 8.18
N ASN A 62 11.28 1.25 8.36
CA ASN A 62 10.35 2.29 8.82
C ASN A 62 10.34 3.54 7.91
N LEU A 63 10.71 3.37 6.64
CA LEU A 63 10.82 4.43 5.64
C LEU A 63 9.50 5.18 5.50
N PHE A 64 8.39 4.44 5.47
CA PHE A 64 7.03 4.93 5.32
C PHE A 64 6.20 4.83 6.61
N GLY A 65 6.88 4.83 7.77
CA GLY A 65 6.23 4.74 9.09
C GLY A 65 5.41 5.97 9.53
N THR A 66 5.36 7.04 8.74
CA THR A 66 4.45 8.18 8.96
C THR A 66 3.81 8.62 7.65
N VAL A 67 2.59 9.15 7.73
CA VAL A 67 1.87 9.65 6.54
C VAL A 67 2.61 10.82 5.88
N GLU A 68 3.34 11.63 6.65
CA GLU A 68 4.23 12.67 6.14
C GLU A 68 5.30 12.10 5.21
N ARG A 69 6.00 11.03 5.63
CA ARG A 69 7.03 10.40 4.79
C ARG A 69 6.46 9.73 3.55
N VAL A 70 5.23 9.21 3.63
CA VAL A 70 4.52 8.72 2.43
C VAL A 70 4.24 9.86 1.47
N ALA A 71 3.70 10.99 1.93
CA ALA A 71 3.47 12.17 1.09
C ALA A 71 4.76 12.65 0.42
N LEU A 72 5.86 12.79 1.19
CA LEU A 72 7.17 13.15 0.67
C LEU A 72 7.67 12.17 -0.39
N GLY A 73 7.47 10.87 -0.17
CA GLY A 73 7.83 9.81 -1.11
C GLY A 73 6.96 9.78 -2.38
N MET A 74 5.76 10.41 -2.37
CA MET A 74 4.95 10.64 -3.57
C MET A 74 5.28 11.98 -4.24
N GLY A 75 6.27 12.70 -3.71
CA GLY A 75 6.63 14.02 -4.20
C GLY A 75 5.63 15.10 -3.79
N GLU A 76 5.03 15.01 -2.60
CA GLU A 76 4.13 16.01 -2.03
C GLU A 76 4.54 16.43 -0.61
N GLU A 77 4.17 17.64 -0.18
CA GLU A 77 4.52 18.15 1.16
C GLU A 77 3.43 17.87 2.21
N THR A 78 2.21 17.51 1.77
CA THR A 78 1.07 17.30 2.67
C THR A 78 0.23 16.11 2.24
N ILE A 79 -0.47 15.52 3.20
CA ILE A 79 -1.36 14.37 3.01
C ILE A 79 -2.54 14.74 2.10
N THR A 80 -3.09 15.95 2.26
CA THR A 80 -4.22 16.44 1.45
C THR A 80 -3.86 16.62 -0.02
N ALA A 81 -2.59 16.88 -0.34
CA ALA A 81 -2.12 16.93 -1.72
C ALA A 81 -2.23 15.56 -2.43
N LEU A 82 -2.28 14.44 -1.70
CA LEU A 82 -2.53 13.11 -2.28
C LEU A 82 -3.92 13.02 -2.94
N ARG A 83 -4.88 13.87 -2.55
CA ARG A 83 -6.18 13.96 -3.23
C ARG A 83 -6.03 14.47 -4.66
N GLU A 84 -5.05 15.32 -4.95
CA GLU A 84 -4.80 15.77 -6.33
C GLU A 84 -4.32 14.61 -7.22
N ILE A 85 -3.56 13.67 -6.63
CA ILE A 85 -3.15 12.44 -7.31
C ILE A 85 -4.38 11.56 -7.58
N GLY A 86 -5.30 11.45 -6.62
CA GLY A 86 -6.58 10.75 -6.81
C GLY A 86 -7.42 11.34 -7.95
N LYS A 87 -7.53 12.68 -8.01
CA LYS A 87 -8.22 13.38 -9.12
C LYS A 87 -7.55 13.12 -10.46
N LEU A 88 -6.23 13.10 -10.49
CA LEU A 88 -5.46 12.80 -11.69
C LEU A 88 -5.71 11.36 -12.18
N LEU A 89 -5.69 10.37 -11.28
CA LEU A 89 -6.06 8.99 -11.60
C LEU A 89 -7.51 8.89 -12.12
N ALA A 90 -8.44 9.62 -11.51
CA ALA A 90 -9.84 9.64 -11.93
C ALA A 90 -10.02 10.23 -13.36
N ALA A 91 -9.19 11.21 -13.72
CA ALA A 91 -9.15 11.80 -15.05
C ALA A 91 -8.46 10.90 -16.09
N LEU A 92 -7.42 10.16 -15.70
CA LEU A 92 -6.73 9.22 -16.58
C LEU A 92 -7.58 7.99 -16.91
N LYS A 93 -8.41 7.53 -15.97
CA LYS A 93 -9.34 6.40 -16.17
C LYS A 93 -10.44 6.72 -17.19
N GLU A 94 -10.92 7.96 -17.19
CA GLU A 94 -12.01 8.42 -18.06
C GLU A 94 -11.70 9.84 -18.58
N PRO A 95 -10.92 9.94 -19.67
CA PRO A 95 -10.54 11.23 -20.22
C PRO A 95 -11.75 11.94 -20.85
N GLU A 96 -12.12 13.11 -20.33
CA GLU A 96 -13.17 13.93 -20.93
C GLU A 96 -12.67 14.64 -22.20
N PRO A 97 -13.39 14.55 -23.33
CA PRO A 97 -13.02 15.26 -24.54
C PRO A 97 -13.05 16.77 -24.31
N PRO A 98 -12.05 17.53 -24.80
CA PRO A 98 -11.99 18.97 -24.58
C PRO A 98 -13.19 19.67 -25.25
N LYS A 99 -13.89 20.53 -24.50
CA LYS A 99 -15.09 21.23 -25.00
C LYS A 99 -14.76 22.48 -25.84
N GLY A 100 -13.47 22.81 -26.03
CA GLY A 100 -13.00 23.91 -26.87
C GLY A 100 -11.53 24.27 -26.67
N PHE A 101 -11.05 25.31 -27.36
CA PHE A 101 -9.63 25.73 -27.35
C PHE A 101 -9.12 26.21 -25.97
N LYS A 102 -9.96 26.89 -25.18
CA LYS A 102 -9.60 27.29 -23.80
C LYS A 102 -9.42 26.09 -22.87
N ASP A 103 -10.27 25.07 -23.03
CA ASP A 103 -10.21 23.83 -22.25
C ASP A 103 -9.04 22.93 -22.70
N ALA A 104 -8.66 23.00 -23.98
CA ALA A 104 -7.43 22.35 -24.45
C ALA A 104 -6.17 22.98 -23.82
N PHE A 105 -6.16 24.31 -23.62
CA PHE A 105 -5.05 25.01 -22.98
C PHE A 105 -4.95 24.73 -21.47
N SER A 106 -6.08 24.61 -20.77
CA SER A 106 -6.10 24.19 -19.36
C SER A 106 -5.67 22.73 -19.16
N LYS A 107 -5.76 21.88 -20.20
CA LYS A 107 -5.29 20.49 -20.21
C LYS A 107 -3.80 20.33 -20.61
N LEU A 108 -3.10 21.41 -20.95
CA LEU A 108 -1.67 21.38 -21.30
C LEU A 108 -0.75 20.85 -20.17
N PRO A 109 -1.00 21.14 -18.87
CA PRO A 109 -0.26 20.56 -17.76
C PRO A 109 -0.41 19.02 -17.67
N LEU A 110 -1.61 18.51 -17.93
CA LEU A 110 -1.87 17.06 -18.02
C LEU A 110 -1.09 16.42 -19.16
N LEU A 111 -0.97 17.12 -20.30
CA LEU A 111 -0.15 16.66 -21.43
C LEU A 111 1.35 16.58 -21.09
N LYS A 112 1.86 17.56 -20.32
CA LYS A 112 3.25 17.53 -19.80
C LYS A 112 3.46 16.39 -18.82
N GLN A 113 2.48 16.11 -17.97
CA GLN A 113 2.52 14.99 -17.04
C GLN A 113 2.51 13.64 -17.79
N ALA A 114 1.75 13.53 -18.87
CA ALA A 114 1.74 12.34 -19.73
C ALA A 114 3.12 12.03 -20.34
N LEU A 115 3.95 13.05 -20.62
CA LEU A 115 5.32 12.85 -21.10
C LEU A 115 6.23 12.16 -20.08
N ASN A 116 5.92 12.24 -18.79
CA ASN A 116 6.67 11.61 -17.71
C ASN A 116 6.27 10.15 -17.46
N MET A 117 5.15 9.70 -18.07
CA MET A 117 4.66 8.32 -17.92
C MET A 117 5.50 7.31 -18.69
N ALA A 118 6.11 7.68 -19.82
CA ALA A 118 6.95 6.76 -20.57
C ALA A 118 8.27 6.51 -19.81
N PRO A 119 8.65 5.26 -19.50
CA PRO A 119 9.95 4.97 -18.92
C PRO A 119 11.11 5.43 -19.80
N LYS A 120 12.25 5.71 -19.19
CA LYS A 120 13.52 5.98 -19.89
C LYS A 120 14.44 4.79 -19.70
N TYR A 121 14.76 4.10 -20.79
CA TYR A 121 15.72 2.99 -20.76
C TYR A 121 17.16 3.51 -20.76
N VAL A 122 18.02 2.92 -19.93
CA VAL A 122 19.43 3.27 -19.78
C VAL A 122 20.30 2.02 -19.80
N ASN A 123 21.47 2.14 -20.44
CA ASN A 123 22.44 1.04 -20.57
C ASN A 123 23.48 1.01 -19.43
N SER A 124 23.61 2.11 -18.68
CA SER A 124 24.48 2.18 -17.51
C SER A 124 23.59 2.38 -16.29
N ALA A 125 23.59 1.39 -15.40
CA ALA A 125 22.74 1.33 -14.24
C ALA A 125 23.57 1.08 -12.98
N ALA A 126 23.31 1.85 -11.93
CA ALA A 126 24.03 1.70 -10.67
C ALA A 126 23.80 0.32 -10.06
N CYS A 127 22.57 -0.22 -10.20
CA CYS A 127 22.20 -1.53 -9.68
C CYS A 127 22.96 -2.72 -10.31
N GLN A 128 23.68 -2.52 -11.41
CA GLN A 128 24.45 -3.55 -12.11
C GLN A 128 25.97 -3.37 -11.96
N THR A 129 26.42 -2.57 -10.98
CA THR A 129 27.86 -2.30 -10.76
C THR A 129 28.63 -3.55 -10.37
N HIS A 130 28.04 -4.36 -9.48
CA HIS A 130 28.59 -5.62 -9.00
C HIS A 130 27.59 -6.74 -9.25
N VAL A 131 28.08 -7.94 -9.56
CA VAL A 131 27.23 -9.10 -9.87
C VAL A 131 27.79 -10.33 -9.18
N TRP A 132 26.92 -11.07 -8.47
CA TRP A 132 27.15 -12.45 -8.06
C TRP A 132 26.31 -13.35 -8.96
N GLU A 133 26.93 -14.33 -9.61
CA GLU A 133 26.24 -15.23 -10.54
C GLU A 133 26.52 -16.70 -10.22
N LYS A 134 25.53 -17.57 -10.48
CA LYS A 134 25.63 -19.03 -10.27
C LYS A 134 26.08 -19.38 -8.84
N ASP A 135 27.24 -20.01 -8.68
CA ASP A 135 27.73 -20.50 -7.38
C ASP A 135 28.09 -19.38 -6.40
N GLU A 136 28.26 -18.14 -6.87
CA GLU A 136 28.50 -16.98 -6.01
C GLU A 136 27.23 -16.44 -5.35
N VAL A 137 26.05 -16.80 -5.87
CA VAL A 137 24.77 -16.38 -5.29
C VAL A 137 24.60 -17.02 -3.92
N ASP A 138 24.51 -16.18 -2.91
CA ASP A 138 24.24 -16.58 -1.53
C ASP A 138 23.37 -15.53 -0.82
N LEU A 139 22.10 -15.87 -0.62
CA LEU A 139 21.11 -15.04 0.07
C LEU A 139 21.49 -14.78 1.53
N ALA A 140 22.30 -15.63 2.16
CA ALA A 140 22.77 -15.42 3.54
C ALA A 140 23.71 -14.20 3.68
N ARG A 141 24.21 -13.65 2.56
CA ARG A 141 24.98 -12.39 2.55
C ARG A 141 24.11 -11.15 2.73
N LEU A 142 22.81 -11.26 2.46
CA LEU A 142 21.85 -10.17 2.66
C LEU A 142 21.38 -10.16 4.12
N PRO A 143 21.25 -9.00 4.78
CA PRO A 143 20.77 -8.87 6.16
C PRO A 143 19.24 -9.02 6.23
N ILE A 144 18.71 -10.13 5.72
CA ILE A 144 17.27 -10.42 5.66
C ILE A 144 16.74 -10.59 7.09
N GLN A 145 15.64 -9.88 7.40
CA GLN A 145 15.09 -9.89 8.75
C GLN A 145 14.30 -11.17 9.05
N THR A 146 14.34 -11.61 10.30
CA THR A 146 13.31 -12.48 10.89
C THR A 146 12.50 -11.60 11.83
N CYS A 147 11.18 -11.52 11.63
CA CYS A 147 10.39 -10.44 12.23
C CYS A 147 9.85 -10.84 13.61
N TRP A 148 9.30 -12.06 13.71
CA TRP A 148 8.64 -12.55 14.91
C TRP A 148 9.22 -13.88 15.40
N PRO A 149 9.13 -14.18 16.71
CA PRO A 149 9.74 -15.39 17.28
C PRO A 149 9.25 -16.72 16.69
N GLY A 150 8.02 -16.75 16.17
CA GLY A 150 7.42 -17.93 15.53
C GLY A 150 7.56 -17.96 14.02
N ASP A 151 8.24 -16.98 13.40
CA ASP A 151 8.52 -17.01 11.98
C ASP A 151 9.50 -18.15 11.66
N VAL A 152 9.21 -18.92 10.61
CA VAL A 152 9.97 -20.13 10.28
C VAL A 152 11.38 -19.86 9.75
N ALA A 153 11.61 -18.68 9.13
CA ALA A 153 12.86 -18.32 8.47
C ALA A 153 12.94 -16.80 8.22
N PRO A 154 14.11 -16.26 7.79
CA PRO A 154 14.19 -14.89 7.29
C PRO A 154 13.27 -14.64 6.09
N LEU A 155 12.72 -13.42 6.01
CA LEU A 155 11.71 -13.02 5.04
C LEU A 155 12.09 -11.71 4.33
N ILE A 156 12.08 -11.71 3.01
CA ILE A 156 12.16 -10.48 2.21
C ILE A 156 10.77 -9.84 2.14
N THR A 157 10.68 -8.58 2.56
CA THR A 157 9.39 -7.87 2.77
C THR A 157 9.17 -6.68 1.83
N TRP A 158 10.23 -6.09 1.27
CA TRP A 158 10.17 -4.94 0.35
C TRP A 158 10.69 -5.25 -1.06
N GLY A 159 10.53 -6.50 -1.51
CA GLY A 159 10.90 -6.91 -2.87
C GLY A 159 9.82 -6.53 -3.88
N LEU A 160 10.13 -5.62 -4.81
CA LEU A 160 9.27 -5.36 -5.97
C LEU A 160 9.51 -6.44 -7.01
N VAL A 161 8.54 -7.34 -7.16
CA VAL A 161 8.59 -8.46 -8.09
C VAL A 161 8.08 -8.01 -9.45
N THR A 162 8.96 -8.03 -10.43
CA THR A 162 8.66 -7.71 -11.83
C THR A 162 8.40 -8.99 -12.60
N THR A 163 7.26 -9.04 -13.29
CA THR A 163 6.83 -10.15 -14.16
C THR A 163 6.26 -9.64 -15.47
N LYS A 164 6.25 -10.51 -16.48
CA LYS A 164 5.63 -10.22 -17.78
C LYS A 164 4.91 -11.45 -18.31
N GLY A 165 3.60 -11.32 -18.48
CA GLY A 165 2.79 -12.37 -19.11
C GLY A 165 3.09 -12.52 -20.61
N PRO A 166 2.74 -13.66 -21.24
CA PRO A 166 3.08 -13.98 -22.63
C PRO A 166 2.32 -13.14 -23.68
N HIS A 167 1.20 -12.52 -23.29
CA HIS A 167 0.28 -11.86 -24.24
C HIS A 167 0.30 -10.34 -24.15
N GLN A 168 0.73 -9.78 -23.03
CA GLN A 168 0.65 -8.35 -22.76
C GLN A 168 2.05 -7.73 -22.86
N PRO A 169 2.19 -6.55 -23.49
CA PRO A 169 3.47 -5.87 -23.54
C PRO A 169 3.87 -5.26 -22.18
N ARG A 170 2.91 -5.13 -21.24
CA ARG A 170 3.15 -4.53 -19.92
C ARG A 170 3.93 -5.47 -19.00
N GLU A 171 4.75 -4.86 -18.16
CA GLU A 171 5.31 -5.52 -16.99
C GLU A 171 4.45 -5.17 -15.77
N ASN A 172 4.20 -6.16 -14.94
CA ASN A 172 3.53 -6.01 -13.66
C ASN A 172 4.58 -5.89 -12.55
N ILE A 173 4.34 -4.99 -11.60
CA ILE A 173 5.16 -4.86 -10.39
C ILE A 173 4.27 -5.14 -9.18
N GLY A 174 4.68 -6.08 -8.33
CA GLY A 174 3.96 -6.39 -7.10
C GLY A 174 4.87 -6.61 -5.91
N ILE A 175 4.35 -6.39 -4.71
CA ILE A 175 5.05 -6.75 -3.47
C ILE A 175 4.51 -8.09 -3.00
N TYR A 176 5.39 -9.09 -3.01
CA TYR A 176 5.11 -10.43 -2.52
C TYR A 176 6.19 -10.78 -1.52
N ARG A 177 5.80 -11.22 -0.32
CA ARG A 177 6.78 -11.62 0.68
C ARG A 177 7.49 -12.90 0.23
N GLN A 178 8.79 -13.00 0.52
CA GLN A 178 9.59 -14.12 0.03
C GLN A 178 10.38 -14.79 1.17
N GLN A 179 10.01 -16.01 1.49
CA GLN A 179 10.69 -16.83 2.51
C GLN A 179 12.00 -17.37 1.95
N VAL A 180 13.08 -17.23 2.70
CA VAL A 180 14.37 -17.85 2.37
C VAL A 180 14.34 -19.32 2.76
N ILE A 181 14.51 -20.21 1.77
CA ILE A 181 14.51 -21.67 1.97
C ILE A 181 15.82 -22.35 1.56
N GLY A 182 16.80 -21.58 1.08
CA GLY A 182 18.11 -22.08 0.73
C GLY A 182 19.04 -20.98 0.25
N LYS A 183 20.26 -21.37 -0.12
CA LYS A 183 21.32 -20.45 -0.58
C LYS A 183 20.86 -19.51 -1.70
N ASN A 184 20.05 -20.01 -2.64
CA ASN A 184 19.56 -19.27 -3.80
C ASN A 184 18.07 -19.54 -4.09
N LYS A 185 17.29 -19.90 -3.06
CA LYS A 185 15.89 -20.30 -3.20
C LYS A 185 15.00 -19.46 -2.30
N LEU A 186 13.98 -18.86 -2.90
CA LEU A 186 12.95 -18.06 -2.24
C LEU A 186 11.58 -18.64 -2.54
N ILE A 187 10.66 -18.62 -1.60
CA ILE A 187 9.24 -18.89 -1.90
C ILE A 187 8.58 -17.61 -2.42
N MET A 188 7.84 -17.68 -3.53
CA MET A 188 7.09 -16.57 -4.10
C MET A 188 5.65 -16.58 -3.61
N ARG A 189 5.36 -15.91 -2.48
CA ARG A 189 4.01 -15.86 -1.92
C ARG A 189 3.16 -14.77 -2.56
N TRP A 190 2.61 -15.08 -3.74
CA TRP A 190 1.59 -14.28 -4.41
C TRP A 190 0.19 -14.88 -4.23
N LEU A 191 -0.85 -14.04 -4.20
CA LEU A 191 -2.23 -14.55 -4.21
C LEU A 191 -2.63 -14.85 -5.66
N SER A 192 -3.46 -15.87 -5.87
CA SER A 192 -3.83 -16.38 -7.21
C SER A 192 -4.40 -15.34 -8.17
N HIS A 193 -4.99 -14.25 -7.66
CA HIS A 193 -5.58 -13.17 -8.43
C HIS A 193 -4.66 -11.95 -8.64
N ARG A 194 -3.41 -11.99 -8.16
CA ARG A 194 -2.44 -10.90 -8.30
C ARG A 194 -1.73 -10.99 -9.65
N GLY A 195 -1.27 -9.85 -10.17
CA GLY A 195 -0.69 -9.75 -11.51
C GLY A 195 0.41 -10.77 -11.79
N GLY A 196 1.41 -10.92 -10.91
CA GLY A 196 2.48 -11.91 -11.11
C GLY A 196 2.00 -13.36 -11.14
N ALA A 197 1.00 -13.72 -10.32
CA ALA A 197 0.41 -15.06 -10.33
C ALA A 197 -0.37 -15.33 -11.63
N LEU A 198 -1.10 -14.32 -12.12
CA LEU A 198 -1.83 -14.38 -13.39
C LEU A 198 -0.85 -14.48 -14.57
N ASP A 199 0.25 -13.73 -14.55
CA ASP A 199 1.31 -13.80 -15.56
C ASP A 199 1.94 -15.18 -15.60
N TYR A 200 2.29 -15.75 -14.44
CA TYR A 200 2.85 -17.11 -14.34
C TYR A 200 1.87 -18.16 -14.84
N GLN A 201 0.59 -18.08 -14.45
CA GLN A 201 -0.43 -19.01 -14.91
C GLN A 201 -0.65 -18.92 -16.43
N ALA A 202 -0.65 -17.71 -16.99
CA ALA A 202 -0.76 -17.50 -18.43
C ALA A 202 0.49 -18.02 -19.16
N TRP A 203 1.69 -17.78 -18.61
CA TRP A 203 2.96 -18.29 -19.12
C TRP A 203 2.96 -19.81 -19.20
N GLN A 204 2.60 -20.50 -18.11
CA GLN A 204 2.56 -21.97 -18.10
C GLN A 204 1.53 -22.58 -19.06
N LYS A 205 0.47 -21.83 -19.42
CA LYS A 205 -0.49 -22.25 -20.46
C LYS A 205 0.07 -22.06 -21.86
N ALA A 206 0.78 -20.95 -22.11
CA ALA A 206 1.34 -20.62 -23.42
C ALA A 206 2.63 -21.39 -23.73
N TYR A 207 3.46 -21.61 -22.70
CA TYR A 207 4.77 -22.25 -22.76
C TYR A 207 4.89 -23.34 -21.68
N PRO A 208 4.15 -24.45 -21.79
CA PRO A 208 4.14 -25.50 -20.76
C PRO A 208 5.54 -26.09 -20.54
N GLY A 209 5.98 -26.14 -19.28
CA GLY A 209 7.30 -26.67 -18.93
C GLY A 209 8.46 -25.69 -19.13
N GLU A 210 8.22 -24.48 -19.63
CA GLU A 210 9.24 -23.45 -19.70
C GLU A 210 9.34 -22.66 -18.39
N ARG A 211 10.58 -22.34 -18.01
CA ARG A 211 10.91 -21.51 -16.84
C ARG A 211 10.32 -20.12 -17.01
N PHE A 212 9.71 -19.60 -15.95
CA PHE A 212 9.12 -18.27 -15.95
C PHE A 212 10.11 -17.24 -15.39
N PRO A 213 10.58 -16.26 -16.19
CA PRO A 213 11.54 -15.25 -15.72
C PRO A 213 10.92 -14.33 -14.67
N VAL A 214 11.70 -14.04 -13.61
CA VAL A 214 11.29 -13.14 -12.52
C VAL A 214 12.48 -12.29 -12.09
N ALA A 215 12.24 -11.01 -11.82
CA ALA A 215 13.20 -10.11 -11.18
C ALA A 215 12.61 -9.53 -9.89
N VAL A 216 13.43 -9.33 -8.87
CA VAL A 216 13.05 -8.73 -7.59
C VAL A 216 13.94 -7.53 -7.31
N THR A 217 13.35 -6.35 -7.23
CA THR A 217 14.06 -5.11 -6.91
C THR A 217 13.96 -4.80 -5.43
N LEU A 218 15.10 -4.55 -4.79
CA LEU A 218 15.21 -4.08 -3.40
C LEU A 218 15.84 -2.69 -3.38
N GLY A 219 15.24 -1.79 -2.60
CA GLY A 219 15.71 -0.41 -2.48
C GLY A 219 15.55 0.41 -3.78
N ALA A 220 14.36 0.35 -4.39
CA ALA A 220 13.99 1.27 -5.48
C ALA A 220 13.75 2.69 -4.94
N ASP A 221 13.61 3.67 -5.84
CA ASP A 221 13.23 5.02 -5.44
C ASP A 221 11.79 5.07 -4.87
N PRO A 222 11.49 6.04 -3.98
CA PRO A 222 10.21 6.10 -3.28
C PRO A 222 8.98 6.10 -4.18
N ALA A 223 9.02 6.77 -5.33
CA ALA A 223 7.86 6.81 -6.23
C ALA A 223 7.57 5.42 -6.83
N THR A 224 8.60 4.64 -7.13
CA THR A 224 8.43 3.27 -7.65
C THR A 224 7.90 2.33 -6.57
N LEU A 225 8.42 2.43 -5.33
CA LEU A 225 7.91 1.67 -4.19
C LEU A 225 6.42 1.96 -3.94
N LEU A 226 6.04 3.24 -3.95
CA LEU A 226 4.67 3.68 -3.71
C LEU A 226 3.73 3.39 -4.89
N ALA A 227 4.23 3.46 -6.12
CA ALA A 227 3.45 3.08 -7.29
C ALA A 227 3.09 1.58 -7.29
N ALA A 228 3.99 0.71 -6.82
CA ALA A 228 3.74 -0.73 -6.72
C ALA A 228 2.66 -1.10 -5.68
N VAL A 229 2.41 -0.25 -4.69
CA VAL A 229 1.32 -0.44 -3.70
C VAL A 229 0.04 0.33 -4.07
N THR A 230 0.14 1.32 -4.95
CA THR A 230 -1.03 2.08 -5.42
C THR A 230 -1.78 1.26 -6.46
N PRO A 231 -3.11 1.12 -6.35
CA PRO A 231 -3.88 0.40 -7.35
C PRO A 231 -4.05 1.25 -8.61
N VAL A 232 -3.13 1.06 -9.55
CA VAL A 232 -3.20 1.66 -10.87
C VAL A 232 -4.15 0.87 -11.77
N PRO A 233 -4.81 1.49 -12.76
CA PRO A 233 -5.60 0.77 -13.76
C PRO A 233 -4.74 -0.27 -14.48
N ASP A 234 -5.31 -1.43 -14.84
CA ASP A 234 -4.61 -2.51 -15.57
C ASP A 234 -3.99 -2.04 -16.91
N THR A 235 -4.50 -0.93 -17.47
CA THR A 235 -4.01 -0.28 -18.69
C THR A 235 -2.74 0.56 -18.50
N LEU A 236 -2.33 0.80 -17.26
CA LEU A 236 -1.17 1.63 -16.90
C LEU A 236 -0.14 0.79 -16.14
N SER A 237 1.13 0.84 -16.56
CA SER A 237 2.22 0.22 -15.80
C SER A 237 2.52 1.03 -14.53
N GLU A 238 2.85 0.33 -13.45
CA GLU A 238 3.29 0.93 -12.18
C GLU A 238 4.51 1.85 -12.39
N TYR A 239 5.44 1.52 -13.30
CA TYR A 239 6.56 2.41 -13.64
C TYR A 239 6.13 3.73 -14.25
N ALA A 240 5.06 3.70 -15.06
CA ALA A 240 4.51 4.90 -15.68
C ALA A 240 3.83 5.78 -14.64
N PHE A 241 3.13 5.17 -13.69
CA PHE A 241 2.57 5.88 -12.55
C PHE A 241 3.66 6.44 -11.62
N ALA A 242 4.72 5.69 -11.35
CA ALA A 242 5.88 6.20 -10.61
C ALA A 242 6.49 7.45 -11.27
N GLY A 243 6.55 7.48 -12.61
CA GLY A 243 7.02 8.65 -13.35
C GLY A 243 6.13 9.88 -13.20
N LEU A 244 4.82 9.66 -13.04
CA LEU A 244 3.83 10.69 -12.76
C LEU A 244 4.04 11.28 -11.36
N LEU A 245 4.12 10.42 -10.34
CA LEU A 245 4.37 10.80 -8.94
C LEU A 245 5.67 11.59 -8.79
N ARG A 246 6.76 11.08 -9.40
CA ARG A 246 8.09 11.70 -9.35
C ARG A 246 8.16 13.02 -10.15
N GLY A 247 7.22 13.23 -11.09
CA GLY A 247 7.27 14.31 -12.07
C GLY A 247 8.40 14.16 -13.10
N GLN A 248 8.99 12.96 -13.22
CA GLN A 248 10.06 12.62 -14.16
C GLN A 248 10.05 11.13 -14.50
N ARG A 249 10.42 10.81 -15.75
CA ARG A 249 10.46 9.43 -16.27
C ARG A 249 11.28 8.49 -15.38
N THR A 250 10.70 7.35 -15.05
CA THR A 250 11.39 6.26 -14.35
C THR A 250 12.52 5.73 -15.22
N GLN A 251 13.74 5.71 -14.68
CA GLN A 251 14.91 5.19 -15.38
C GLN A 251 14.98 3.68 -15.15
N LEU A 252 14.84 2.92 -16.22
CA LEU A 252 14.87 1.46 -16.21
C LEU A 252 16.08 0.95 -16.95
N THR A 253 16.57 -0.21 -16.53
CA THR A 253 17.58 -0.97 -17.25
C THR A 253 17.07 -2.39 -17.47
N THR A 254 17.55 -3.04 -18.53
CA THR A 254 17.21 -4.44 -18.81
C THR A 254 17.98 -5.33 -17.84
N CYS A 255 17.31 -6.34 -17.29
CA CYS A 255 17.92 -7.38 -16.47
C CYS A 255 19.07 -8.07 -17.23
N ILE A 256 20.05 -8.61 -16.51
CA ILE A 256 21.20 -9.28 -17.11
C ILE A 256 20.79 -10.62 -17.73
N GLY A 257 19.90 -11.36 -17.08
CA GLY A 257 19.50 -12.72 -17.46
C GLY A 257 18.15 -12.84 -18.18
N SER A 258 17.42 -11.74 -18.39
CA SER A 258 16.08 -11.76 -19.03
C SER A 258 15.74 -10.41 -19.66
N ASP A 259 14.67 -10.38 -20.48
CA ASP A 259 14.16 -9.16 -21.10
C ASP A 259 13.28 -8.30 -20.17
N LEU A 260 13.25 -8.59 -18.87
CA LEU A 260 12.53 -7.79 -17.87
C LEU A 260 13.28 -6.48 -17.58
N HIS A 261 12.55 -5.46 -17.15
CA HIS A 261 13.14 -4.17 -16.78
C HIS A 261 13.01 -3.86 -15.29
N VAL A 262 14.08 -3.31 -14.73
CA VAL A 262 14.20 -2.94 -13.30
C VAL A 262 14.70 -1.50 -13.14
N PRO A 263 14.41 -0.82 -12.01
CA PRO A 263 14.92 0.53 -11.76
C PRO A 263 16.44 0.58 -11.78
N ALA A 264 17.00 1.45 -12.62
CA ALA A 264 18.45 1.57 -12.80
C ALA A 264 19.19 2.07 -11.54
N SER A 265 18.47 2.72 -10.63
CA SER A 265 18.96 3.26 -9.36
C SER A 265 18.73 2.33 -8.16
N ALA A 266 18.20 1.13 -8.36
CA ALA A 266 17.96 0.18 -7.28
C ALA A 266 19.23 -0.16 -6.49
N GLU A 267 19.07 -0.48 -5.21
CA GLU A 267 20.16 -0.95 -4.36
C GLU A 267 20.62 -2.36 -4.73
N ILE A 268 19.67 -3.30 -4.89
CA ILE A 268 19.93 -4.72 -5.15
C ILE A 268 18.83 -5.27 -6.07
N ILE A 269 19.22 -6.08 -7.05
CA ILE A 269 18.31 -6.85 -7.92
C ILE A 269 18.60 -8.34 -7.74
N LEU A 270 17.55 -9.13 -7.53
CA LEU A 270 17.61 -10.59 -7.60
C LEU A 270 16.98 -11.04 -8.92
N GLU A 271 17.72 -11.74 -9.77
CA GLU A 271 17.22 -12.25 -11.05
C GLU A 271 17.21 -13.77 -11.05
N GLY A 272 16.19 -14.34 -11.66
CA GLY A 272 16.08 -15.78 -11.82
C GLY A 272 14.77 -16.22 -12.43
N PHE A 273 14.27 -17.37 -12.00
CA PHE A 273 13.09 -17.97 -12.59
C PHE A 273 12.31 -18.85 -11.61
N ILE A 274 11.04 -19.06 -11.92
CA ILE A 274 10.21 -20.10 -11.30
C ILE A 274 10.23 -21.33 -12.20
N GLU A 275 10.62 -22.48 -11.64
CA GLU A 275 10.58 -23.77 -12.31
C GLU A 275 9.15 -24.31 -12.25
N PRO A 276 8.55 -24.75 -13.38
CA PRO A 276 7.20 -25.27 -13.41
C PRO A 276 6.97 -26.42 -12.41
N GLY A 277 5.95 -26.30 -11.57
CA GLY A 277 5.58 -27.31 -10.58
C GLY A 277 6.50 -27.42 -9.36
N LEU A 278 7.57 -26.62 -9.28
CA LEU A 278 8.38 -26.55 -8.07
C LEU A 278 7.72 -25.62 -7.05
N GLU A 279 7.19 -26.20 -5.98
CA GLU A 279 6.60 -25.49 -4.86
C GLU A 279 7.24 -25.90 -3.53
N ALA A 280 7.03 -25.06 -2.51
CA ALA A 280 7.44 -25.34 -1.14
C ALA A 280 6.45 -24.74 -0.15
N ASP A 281 6.39 -25.33 1.04
CA ASP A 281 5.57 -24.87 2.15
C ASP A 281 6.08 -23.55 2.72
N GLU A 282 5.25 -22.51 2.66
CA GLU A 282 5.53 -21.19 3.23
C GLU A 282 4.97 -21.05 4.64
N GLY A 283 5.76 -20.48 5.55
CA GLY A 283 5.35 -20.15 6.90
C GLY A 283 5.56 -21.25 7.95
N PRO A 284 5.03 -21.06 9.17
CA PRO A 284 4.18 -19.93 9.56
C PRO A 284 4.95 -18.59 9.63
N PHE A 285 4.21 -17.50 9.50
CA PHE A 285 4.71 -16.12 9.61
C PHE A 285 3.62 -15.22 10.20
N GLY A 286 4.02 -14.27 11.04
CA GLY A 286 3.15 -13.17 11.46
C GLY A 286 2.73 -12.29 10.27
N ASP A 287 1.51 -11.74 10.30
CA ASP A 287 1.02 -10.82 9.28
C ASP A 287 0.26 -9.60 9.85
N HIS A 288 -0.30 -8.78 8.97
CA HIS A 288 -1.01 -7.53 9.28
C HIS A 288 -2.28 -7.72 10.12
N THR A 289 -2.72 -8.98 10.32
CA THR A 289 -3.81 -9.29 11.23
C THR A 289 -3.34 -9.34 12.69
N GLY A 290 -2.03 -9.45 12.91
CA GLY A 290 -1.43 -9.69 14.23
C GLY A 290 -1.41 -11.16 14.65
N TYR A 291 -1.67 -12.09 13.73
CA TYR A 291 -1.66 -13.53 13.96
C TYR A 291 -0.65 -14.23 13.03
N TYR A 292 -0.31 -15.48 13.35
CA TYR A 292 0.47 -16.32 12.45
C TYR A 292 -0.44 -16.97 11.42
N ASN A 293 -0.03 -16.90 10.16
CA ASN A 293 -0.74 -17.57 9.07
C ASN A 293 -0.45 -19.06 9.05
N GLU A 294 -1.43 -19.82 8.55
CA GLU A 294 -1.25 -21.25 8.28
C GLU A 294 -0.21 -21.47 7.18
N VAL A 295 0.37 -22.67 7.21
CA VAL A 295 1.34 -23.15 6.21
C VAL A 295 0.62 -23.48 4.91
N GLN A 296 1.12 -22.99 3.79
CA GLN A 296 0.56 -23.28 2.47
C GLN A 296 1.66 -23.36 1.39
N SER A 297 1.45 -24.20 0.38
CA SER A 297 2.37 -24.39 -0.75
C SER A 297 2.32 -23.21 -1.72
N PHE A 298 3.50 -22.70 -2.13
CA PHE A 298 3.65 -21.66 -3.13
C PHE A 298 4.86 -21.93 -4.06
N PRO A 299 4.90 -21.33 -5.26
CA PRO A 299 6.01 -21.51 -6.19
C PRO A 299 7.37 -21.08 -5.63
N VAL A 300 8.43 -21.78 -6.03
CA VAL A 300 9.81 -21.45 -5.62
C VAL A 300 10.51 -20.65 -6.71
N LEU A 301 10.97 -19.46 -6.36
CA LEU A 301 11.90 -18.65 -7.13
C LEU A 301 13.33 -19.16 -6.92
N THR A 302 13.98 -19.54 -8.02
CA THR A 302 15.41 -19.83 -8.07
C THR A 302 16.14 -18.56 -8.47
N VAL A 303 17.02 -18.05 -7.61
CA VAL A 303 17.87 -16.89 -7.89
C VAL A 303 19.14 -17.37 -8.58
N GLU A 304 19.40 -16.86 -9.78
CA GLU A 304 20.61 -17.16 -10.55
C GLU A 304 21.65 -16.04 -10.48
N ARG A 305 21.20 -14.81 -10.25
CA ARG A 305 22.05 -13.62 -10.18
C ARG A 305 21.57 -12.67 -9.09
N ILE A 306 22.52 -12.05 -8.40
CA ILE A 306 22.29 -10.90 -7.54
C ILE A 306 23.18 -9.77 -8.05
N SER A 307 22.58 -8.73 -8.62
CA SER A 307 23.30 -7.51 -8.98
C SER A 307 23.03 -6.41 -7.95
N TYR A 308 24.03 -5.57 -7.68
CA TYR A 308 23.90 -4.51 -6.69
C TYR A 308 24.81 -3.33 -6.99
N ARG A 309 24.44 -2.17 -6.44
CA ARG A 309 25.23 -0.95 -6.54
C ARG A 309 26.32 -0.89 -5.48
N ASP A 310 27.30 0.01 -5.65
CA ASP A 310 28.37 0.15 -4.66
C ASP A 310 27.84 0.58 -3.27
N LYS A 311 28.32 -0.10 -2.22
CA LYS A 311 27.87 0.06 -0.82
C LYS A 311 26.33 -0.02 -0.70
N PRO A 312 25.71 -1.15 -1.05
CA PRO A 312 24.26 -1.24 -1.16
C PRO A 312 23.56 -1.10 0.20
N ILE A 313 22.34 -0.58 0.20
CA ILE A 313 21.44 -0.51 1.35
C ILE A 313 20.33 -1.54 1.17
N TYR A 314 20.13 -2.42 2.16
CA TYR A 314 19.03 -3.38 2.17
C TYR A 314 17.77 -2.71 2.71
N HIS A 315 16.78 -2.46 1.85
CA HIS A 315 15.48 -1.93 2.25
C HIS A 315 14.55 -3.06 2.72
N SER A 316 14.00 -2.93 3.92
CA SER A 316 13.18 -3.97 4.55
C SER A 316 12.16 -3.39 5.51
N THR A 317 11.15 -4.18 5.81
CA THR A 317 10.10 -3.87 6.79
C THR A 317 9.63 -5.13 7.49
N TYR A 318 8.62 -4.98 8.33
CA TYR A 318 7.91 -6.07 8.97
C TYR A 318 6.40 -5.79 8.89
N THR A 319 5.60 -6.83 9.11
CA THR A 319 4.15 -6.69 9.30
C THR A 319 3.75 -7.40 10.57
N GLY A 320 2.72 -6.92 11.25
CA GLY A 320 2.26 -7.48 12.52
C GLY A 320 0.95 -6.85 12.95
N ARG A 321 0.67 -6.87 14.27
CA ARG A 321 -0.54 -6.24 14.79
C ARG A 321 -0.48 -4.71 14.53
N PRO A 322 -1.48 -4.14 13.83
CA PRO A 322 -1.45 -2.73 13.45
C PRO A 322 -1.45 -1.79 14.67
N PRO A 323 -0.95 -0.55 14.54
CA PRO A 323 -0.37 0.00 13.31
C PRO A 323 1.00 -0.62 12.99
N ASP A 324 1.21 -0.94 11.72
CA ASP A 324 2.48 -1.33 11.11
C ASP A 324 2.74 -0.45 9.87
N GLU A 325 3.91 -0.54 9.24
CA GLU A 325 4.25 0.33 8.10
C GLU A 325 3.27 0.17 6.91
N PRO A 326 2.86 -1.06 6.53
CA PRO A 326 1.78 -1.24 5.54
C PRO A 326 0.46 -0.56 5.91
N ALA A 327 0.08 -0.51 7.20
CA ALA A 327 -1.14 0.19 7.62
C ALA A 327 -1.02 1.71 7.45
N ILE A 328 0.15 2.29 7.68
CA ILE A 328 0.40 3.72 7.46
C ILE A 328 0.38 4.06 5.97
N LEU A 329 0.93 3.18 5.12
CA LEU A 329 0.79 3.28 3.67
C LEU A 329 -0.67 3.26 3.24
N GLY A 330 -1.46 2.30 3.74
CA GLY A 330 -2.89 2.21 3.48
C GLY A 330 -3.64 3.49 3.88
N LEU A 331 -3.31 4.05 5.04
CA LEU A 331 -3.88 5.31 5.53
C LEU A 331 -3.59 6.48 4.58
N ALA A 332 -2.37 6.61 4.08
CA ALA A 332 -2.01 7.65 3.12
C ALA A 332 -2.74 7.45 1.78
N LEU A 333 -2.79 6.20 1.28
CA LEU A 333 -3.40 5.86 0.01
C LEU A 333 -4.94 6.02 0.03
N ASN A 334 -5.58 5.98 1.19
CA ASN A 334 -7.01 6.31 1.30
C ASN A 334 -7.34 7.69 0.73
N GLU A 335 -6.46 8.68 0.89
CA GLU A 335 -6.65 10.02 0.32
C GLU A 335 -6.67 10.03 -1.21
N VAL A 336 -6.01 9.06 -1.83
CA VAL A 336 -6.02 8.88 -3.29
C VAL A 336 -7.35 8.28 -3.75
N PHE A 337 -8.00 7.46 -2.91
CA PHE A 337 -9.28 6.81 -3.23
C PHE A 337 -10.50 7.71 -3.04
N ILE A 338 -10.46 8.66 -2.11
CA ILE A 338 -11.60 9.55 -1.83
C ILE A 338 -12.08 10.27 -3.10
N PRO A 339 -11.23 10.94 -3.90
CA PRO A 339 -11.68 11.59 -5.14
C PRO A 339 -12.25 10.62 -6.18
N LEU A 340 -11.71 9.39 -6.25
CA LEU A 340 -12.20 8.35 -7.16
C LEU A 340 -13.61 7.91 -6.76
N LEU A 341 -13.86 7.73 -5.46
CA LEU A 341 -15.18 7.42 -4.92
C LEU A 341 -16.16 8.59 -5.12
N GLN A 342 -15.74 9.82 -4.80
CA GLN A 342 -16.56 11.03 -4.92
C GLN A 342 -16.99 11.32 -6.36
N LYS A 343 -16.15 11.00 -7.35
CA LYS A 343 -16.53 11.14 -8.76
C LYS A 343 -17.75 10.28 -9.10
N GLN A 344 -17.84 9.07 -8.53
CA GLN A 344 -18.93 8.14 -8.78
C GLN A 344 -20.12 8.33 -7.81
N PHE A 345 -19.83 8.72 -6.58
CA PHE A 345 -20.78 8.89 -5.47
C PHE A 345 -20.54 10.28 -4.82
N PRO A 346 -21.04 11.37 -5.43
CA PRO A 346 -20.83 12.73 -4.95
C PRO A 346 -21.38 13.00 -3.53
N GLU A 347 -22.24 12.12 -3.03
CA GLU A 347 -22.74 12.14 -1.67
C GLU A 347 -21.68 11.82 -0.61
N ILE A 348 -20.57 11.14 -0.97
CA ILE A 348 -19.50 10.76 -0.03
C ILE A 348 -18.70 12.00 0.37
N VAL A 349 -18.63 12.28 1.68
CA VAL A 349 -17.84 13.37 2.25
C VAL A 349 -16.44 12.88 2.62
N ASP A 350 -16.34 11.80 3.40
CA ASP A 350 -15.07 11.12 3.71
C ASP A 350 -15.22 9.60 3.61
N PHE A 351 -14.08 8.94 3.38
CA PHE A 351 -13.97 7.48 3.33
C PHE A 351 -12.69 7.07 4.06
N TYR A 352 -12.84 6.29 5.13
CA TYR A 352 -11.76 5.96 6.04
C TYR A 352 -11.67 4.46 6.30
N LEU A 353 -10.47 3.91 6.12
CA LEU A 353 -10.13 2.55 6.55
C LEU A 353 -9.19 2.63 7.76
N PRO A 354 -9.67 2.39 8.98
CA PRO A 354 -8.84 2.45 10.19
C PRO A 354 -7.72 1.40 10.18
N PRO A 355 -6.48 1.77 10.58
CA PRO A 355 -5.37 0.84 10.73
C PRO A 355 -5.70 -0.38 11.61
N GLU A 356 -6.36 -0.14 12.75
CA GLU A 356 -6.84 -1.16 13.69
C GLU A 356 -7.86 -2.13 13.08
N GLY A 357 -8.51 -1.74 11.98
CA GLY A 357 -9.30 -2.61 11.11
C GLY A 357 -8.47 -3.44 10.13
N CYS A 358 -7.18 -3.66 10.43
CA CYS A 358 -6.22 -4.36 9.56
C CYS A 358 -6.14 -3.71 8.16
N SER A 359 -6.20 -2.38 8.10
CA SER A 359 -6.10 -1.53 6.90
C SER A 359 -7.23 -1.64 5.86
N TYR A 360 -8.03 -2.71 5.84
CA TYR A 360 -9.11 -2.90 4.86
C TYR A 360 -10.36 -3.62 5.37
N ARG A 361 -10.36 -4.23 6.56
CA ARG A 361 -11.48 -5.08 6.99
C ARG A 361 -12.69 -4.29 7.46
N LEU A 362 -12.51 -3.03 7.83
CA LEU A 362 -13.57 -2.10 8.23
C LEU A 362 -13.43 -0.79 7.45
N ALA A 363 -14.56 -0.23 7.01
CA ALA A 363 -14.67 1.11 6.45
C ALA A 363 -15.67 1.95 7.23
N VAL A 364 -15.34 3.22 7.43
CA VAL A 364 -16.28 4.26 7.88
C VAL A 364 -16.48 5.23 6.72
N VAL A 365 -17.74 5.50 6.37
CA VAL A 365 -18.12 6.38 5.26
C VAL A 365 -19.08 7.43 5.77
N THR A 366 -18.77 8.71 5.56
CA THR A 366 -19.66 9.82 5.90
C THR A 366 -20.29 10.35 4.64
N ILE A 367 -21.61 10.61 4.67
CA ILE A 367 -22.37 11.01 3.48
C ILE A 367 -23.30 12.18 3.74
N LYS A 368 -23.57 12.95 2.69
CA LYS A 368 -24.73 13.85 2.65
C LYS A 368 -25.96 13.05 2.22
N LYS A 369 -26.73 12.56 3.20
CA LYS A 369 -27.95 11.79 2.95
C LYS A 369 -28.98 12.63 2.18
N GLN A 370 -29.56 12.07 1.12
CA GLN A 370 -30.51 12.77 0.24
C GLN A 370 -31.89 12.11 0.19
N TYR A 371 -32.02 10.86 0.64
CA TYR A 371 -33.28 10.12 0.62
C TYR A 371 -33.26 8.93 1.59
N PRO A 372 -34.44 8.40 1.99
CA PRO A 372 -34.56 7.14 2.73
C PRO A 372 -33.85 5.96 2.03
N GLY A 373 -33.06 5.19 2.78
CA GLY A 373 -32.31 4.03 2.29
C GLY A 373 -30.97 4.36 1.60
N HIS A 374 -30.55 5.64 1.55
CA HIS A 374 -29.33 6.05 0.84
C HIS A 374 -28.06 5.32 1.32
N ALA A 375 -27.95 5.05 2.63
CA ALA A 375 -26.81 4.35 3.20
C ALA A 375 -26.59 2.96 2.59
N LYS A 376 -27.68 2.24 2.25
CA LYS A 376 -27.58 0.90 1.63
C LYS A 376 -26.95 0.95 0.24
N ARG A 377 -27.21 2.01 -0.55
CA ARG A 377 -26.57 2.23 -1.85
C ARG A 377 -25.06 2.37 -1.66
N VAL A 378 -24.63 3.13 -0.65
CA VAL A 378 -23.22 3.38 -0.34
C VAL A 378 -22.53 2.11 0.16
N MET A 379 -23.17 1.31 1.01
CA MET A 379 -22.65 -0.01 1.42
C MET A 379 -22.35 -0.91 0.22
N MET A 380 -23.33 -1.04 -0.69
CA MET A 380 -23.15 -1.85 -1.90
C MET A 380 -22.07 -1.28 -2.83
N ALA A 381 -21.95 0.03 -2.91
CA ALA A 381 -20.89 0.70 -3.66
C ALA A 381 -19.50 0.36 -3.11
N VAL A 382 -19.30 0.44 -1.79
CA VAL A 382 -18.02 0.08 -1.15
C VAL A 382 -17.64 -1.36 -1.49
N TRP A 383 -18.59 -2.31 -1.42
CA TRP A 383 -18.30 -3.72 -1.68
C TRP A 383 -18.11 -4.10 -3.16
N SER A 384 -18.48 -3.23 -4.10
CA SER A 384 -18.52 -3.59 -5.54
C SER A 384 -17.72 -2.69 -6.48
N PHE A 385 -17.50 -1.42 -6.14
CA PHE A 385 -16.97 -0.45 -7.10
C PHE A 385 -15.45 -0.59 -7.30
N LEU A 386 -14.66 -0.65 -6.22
CA LEU A 386 -13.22 -0.81 -6.27
C LEU A 386 -12.83 -2.19 -5.74
N ARG A 387 -12.00 -2.92 -6.49
CA ARG A 387 -11.53 -4.27 -6.12
C ARG A 387 -10.82 -4.29 -4.76
N GLN A 388 -10.21 -3.17 -4.37
CA GLN A 388 -9.46 -3.00 -3.12
C GLN A 388 -10.35 -3.14 -1.87
N PHE A 389 -11.64 -2.82 -1.98
CA PHE A 389 -12.59 -2.83 -0.85
C PHE A 389 -13.51 -4.06 -0.86
N MET A 390 -13.34 -4.97 -1.84
CA MET A 390 -14.17 -6.16 -1.99
C MET A 390 -14.08 -7.11 -0.77
N TYR A 391 -12.97 -7.08 -0.03
CA TYR A 391 -12.78 -7.87 1.19
C TYR A 391 -13.11 -7.11 2.48
N THR A 392 -13.56 -5.86 2.40
CA THR A 392 -14.03 -5.09 3.56
C THR A 392 -15.28 -5.76 4.14
N LYS A 393 -15.17 -6.28 5.36
CA LYS A 393 -16.23 -7.02 6.05
C LYS A 393 -17.26 -6.10 6.68
N PHE A 394 -16.80 -5.00 7.25
CA PHE A 394 -17.62 -4.07 8.01
C PHE A 394 -17.68 -2.71 7.31
N VAL A 395 -18.87 -2.17 7.10
CA VAL A 395 -19.06 -0.82 6.56
C VAL A 395 -19.99 -0.06 7.48
N ILE A 396 -19.51 1.02 8.08
CA ILE A 396 -20.31 1.93 8.89
C ILE A 396 -20.59 3.16 8.03
N VAL A 397 -21.87 3.53 7.88
CA VAL A 397 -22.28 4.72 7.15
C VAL A 397 -22.87 5.74 8.11
N CYS A 398 -22.28 6.93 8.16
CA CYS A 398 -22.67 8.06 9.01
C CYS A 398 -23.07 9.28 8.16
N ASP A 399 -23.70 10.27 8.77
CA ASP A 399 -23.91 11.58 8.13
C ASP A 399 -22.62 12.43 8.13
N ASP A 400 -22.65 13.60 7.51
CA ASP A 400 -21.50 14.50 7.34
C ASP A 400 -21.16 15.34 8.57
N ASP A 401 -21.92 15.22 9.66
CA ASP A 401 -21.62 15.82 10.96
C ASP A 401 -20.75 14.93 11.86
N ILE A 402 -20.38 13.73 11.39
CA ILE A 402 -19.52 12.77 12.07
C ILE A 402 -18.13 12.81 11.45
N ASP A 403 -17.08 12.94 12.26
CA ASP A 403 -15.71 12.69 11.79
C ASP A 403 -15.46 11.18 11.68
N ALA A 404 -15.27 10.69 10.45
CA ALA A 404 -15.03 9.28 10.15
C ALA A 404 -13.77 8.72 10.83
N ARG A 405 -12.83 9.58 11.23
CA ARG A 405 -11.53 9.24 11.81
C ARG A 405 -11.52 9.34 13.33
N ASN A 406 -12.63 9.77 13.92
CA ASN A 406 -12.82 9.92 15.35
C ASN A 406 -13.79 8.82 15.85
N TRP A 407 -13.26 7.86 16.61
CA TRP A 407 -14.10 6.78 17.13
C TRP A 407 -15.14 7.25 18.13
N GLN A 408 -14.89 8.31 18.89
CA GLN A 408 -15.90 8.86 19.79
C GLN A 408 -17.15 9.30 19.00
N ASP A 409 -16.96 9.98 17.87
CA ASP A 409 -18.04 10.41 16.98
C ASP A 409 -18.74 9.22 16.31
N VAL A 410 -17.96 8.27 15.75
CA VAL A 410 -18.52 7.09 15.06
C VAL A 410 -19.33 6.22 16.01
N ILE A 411 -18.83 5.97 17.23
CA ILE A 411 -19.55 5.20 18.24
C ILE A 411 -20.78 5.97 18.75
N TRP A 412 -20.70 7.29 18.89
CA TRP A 412 -21.87 8.11 19.21
C TRP A 412 -22.96 7.99 18.13
N ALA A 413 -22.59 8.05 16.86
CA ALA A 413 -23.54 7.87 15.75
C ALA A 413 -24.20 6.49 15.80
N ILE A 414 -23.41 5.41 15.95
CA ILE A 414 -23.93 4.04 16.05
C ILE A 414 -24.92 3.91 17.21
N THR A 415 -24.54 4.38 18.40
CA THR A 415 -25.31 4.15 19.62
C THR A 415 -26.55 5.04 19.77
N THR A 416 -26.65 6.13 18.99
CA THR A 416 -27.78 7.07 19.08
C THR A 416 -28.69 7.07 17.85
N ARG A 417 -28.18 6.68 16.67
CA ARG A 417 -28.91 6.74 15.39
C ARG A 417 -29.32 5.38 14.84
N MET A 418 -28.88 4.28 15.46
CA MET A 418 -29.18 2.93 14.99
C MET A 418 -30.15 2.18 15.89
N ASP A 419 -31.11 1.50 15.27
CA ASP A 419 -31.73 0.30 15.83
C ASP A 419 -31.00 -0.93 15.24
N PRO A 420 -30.39 -1.81 16.06
CA PRO A 420 -29.54 -2.88 15.56
C PRO A 420 -30.22 -3.83 14.57
N LEU A 421 -31.49 -4.17 14.76
CA LEU A 421 -32.19 -5.12 13.89
C LEU A 421 -32.60 -4.46 12.57
N ARG A 422 -33.08 -3.21 12.62
CA ARG A 422 -33.55 -2.48 11.44
C ARG A 422 -32.41 -1.98 10.55
N ASP A 423 -31.33 -1.52 11.17
CA ASP A 423 -30.30 -0.69 10.51
C ASP A 423 -29.00 -1.47 10.21
N THR A 424 -28.98 -2.77 10.51
CA THR A 424 -27.89 -3.67 10.11
C THR A 424 -28.26 -4.42 8.83
N VAL A 425 -27.36 -4.39 7.84
CA VAL A 425 -27.46 -5.16 6.60
C VAL A 425 -26.45 -6.30 6.65
N MET A 426 -26.94 -7.53 6.60
CA MET A 426 -26.09 -8.72 6.49
C MET A 426 -26.16 -9.27 5.07
N VAL A 427 -25.01 -9.58 4.47
CA VAL A 427 -24.90 -10.29 3.19
C VAL A 427 -24.01 -11.51 3.41
N ASP A 428 -24.55 -12.70 3.15
CA ASP A 428 -23.81 -13.96 3.32
C ASP A 428 -23.18 -14.43 2.00
N ASN A 429 -22.30 -15.43 2.09
CA ASN A 429 -21.63 -16.09 0.95
C ASN A 429 -20.93 -15.13 -0.02
N THR A 430 -20.27 -14.12 0.54
CA THR A 430 -19.48 -13.16 -0.21
C THR A 430 -18.00 -13.57 -0.24
N PRO A 431 -17.21 -13.11 -1.24
CA PRO A 431 -15.77 -13.29 -1.26
C PRO A 431 -15.10 -12.62 -0.05
N ILE A 432 -14.27 -13.37 0.67
CA ILE A 432 -13.48 -12.89 1.81
C ILE A 432 -12.01 -13.26 1.57
N ASP A 433 -11.10 -12.57 2.23
CA ASP A 433 -9.69 -12.93 2.25
C ASP A 433 -9.54 -14.38 2.74
N TYR A 434 -8.83 -15.21 1.98
CA TYR A 434 -8.69 -16.64 2.28
C TYR A 434 -7.86 -16.89 3.55
N LEU A 435 -7.08 -15.90 4.01
CA LEU A 435 -6.33 -15.91 5.27
C LEU A 435 -7.18 -15.50 6.48
N ASP A 436 -8.40 -15.05 6.26
CA ASP A 436 -9.28 -14.65 7.35
C ASP A 436 -9.91 -15.86 8.03
N PHE A 437 -9.19 -16.43 8.99
CA PHE A 437 -9.62 -17.59 9.79
C PHE A 437 -10.91 -17.38 10.60
N ALA A 438 -11.44 -16.15 10.66
CA ALA A 438 -12.74 -15.89 11.29
C ALA A 438 -13.92 -16.10 10.32
N SER A 439 -13.68 -16.34 9.02
CA SER A 439 -14.73 -16.79 8.11
C SER A 439 -15.08 -18.27 8.33
N PRO A 440 -16.33 -18.67 8.04
CA PRO A 440 -16.74 -20.07 8.21
C PRO A 440 -16.03 -21.02 7.23
N VAL A 441 -15.64 -20.51 6.06
CA VAL A 441 -14.93 -21.26 5.00
C VAL A 441 -13.85 -20.36 4.42
N SER A 442 -12.68 -20.91 4.09
CA SER A 442 -11.60 -20.12 3.46
C SER A 442 -12.09 -19.50 2.15
N GLY A 443 -11.89 -18.19 2.01
CA GLY A 443 -12.27 -17.42 0.82
C GLY A 443 -13.76 -17.02 0.76
N LEU A 444 -14.59 -17.49 1.70
CA LEU A 444 -16.05 -17.27 1.67
C LEU A 444 -16.60 -16.96 3.06
N GLY A 445 -17.34 -15.86 3.19
CA GLY A 445 -17.98 -15.49 4.45
C GLY A 445 -19.00 -14.38 4.28
N SER A 446 -19.39 -13.76 5.38
CA SER A 446 -20.40 -12.69 5.39
C SER A 446 -19.79 -11.29 5.50
N LYS A 447 -20.60 -10.30 5.16
CA LYS A 447 -20.33 -8.87 5.35
C LYS A 447 -21.48 -8.21 6.10
N MET A 448 -21.14 -7.18 6.86
CA MET A 448 -22.05 -6.39 7.69
C MET A 448 -21.95 -4.91 7.33
N GLY A 449 -23.08 -4.32 6.98
CA GLY A 449 -23.26 -2.88 6.84
C GLY A 449 -24.05 -2.34 8.03
N MET A 450 -23.61 -1.20 8.58
CA MET A 450 -24.23 -0.53 9.71
C MET A 450 -24.65 0.88 9.28
N ASP A 451 -25.96 1.13 9.17
CA ASP A 451 -26.51 2.44 8.82
C ASP A 451 -26.69 3.29 10.09
N ALA A 452 -25.66 4.05 10.45
CA ALA A 452 -25.66 5.02 11.54
C ALA A 452 -26.10 6.43 11.10
N THR A 453 -26.78 6.58 9.96
CA THR A 453 -27.32 7.87 9.52
C THR A 453 -28.58 8.26 10.29
N ASN A 454 -28.92 9.55 10.29
CA ASN A 454 -30.20 10.05 10.78
C ASN A 454 -31.34 9.40 9.99
N LYS A 455 -32.37 8.90 10.69
CA LYS A 455 -33.50 8.22 10.06
C LYS A 455 -34.60 9.20 9.68
N TRP A 456 -34.96 9.19 8.41
CA TRP A 456 -35.94 10.08 7.80
C TRP A 456 -37.35 9.48 7.85
N PRO A 457 -38.40 10.29 7.61
CA PRO A 457 -39.75 9.78 7.47
C PRO A 457 -39.81 8.64 6.45
N GLY A 458 -40.42 7.51 6.85
CA GLY A 458 -40.46 6.28 6.07
C GLY A 458 -39.45 5.21 6.53
N GLU A 459 -38.32 5.61 7.11
CA GLU A 459 -37.39 4.70 7.80
C GLU A 459 -37.77 4.54 9.28
N THR A 460 -38.39 5.56 9.85
CA THR A 460 -38.92 5.60 11.21
C THR A 460 -40.24 6.38 11.25
N GLN A 461 -41.07 6.07 12.24
CA GLN A 461 -42.34 6.75 12.56
C GLN A 461 -42.19 7.66 13.80
N ARG A 462 -41.03 7.63 14.46
CA ARG A 462 -40.72 8.46 15.62
C ARG A 462 -40.28 9.84 15.18
N GLU A 463 -40.57 10.84 16.00
CA GLU A 463 -39.88 12.13 15.93
C GLU A 463 -38.38 11.90 16.17
N TRP A 464 -37.55 12.40 15.27
CA TRP A 464 -36.10 12.22 15.33
C TRP A 464 -35.44 13.25 16.25
N GLY A 465 -34.37 12.87 16.94
CA GLY A 465 -33.66 13.77 17.83
C GLY A 465 -32.99 14.92 17.07
N THR A 466 -32.98 16.11 17.69
CA THR A 466 -32.21 17.25 17.17
C THR A 466 -30.81 17.21 17.77
N ALA A 467 -29.78 17.13 16.92
CA ALA A 467 -28.40 17.14 17.37
C ALA A 467 -28.06 18.49 18.04
N ILE A 468 -27.31 18.43 19.13
CA ILE A 468 -26.87 19.62 19.85
C ILE A 468 -25.68 20.22 19.12
N THR A 469 -25.78 21.49 18.74
CA THR A 469 -24.66 22.28 18.21
C THR A 469 -24.57 23.57 19.00
N MET A 470 -23.35 24.06 19.20
CA MET A 470 -23.13 25.38 19.78
C MET A 470 -23.42 26.46 18.73
N ASP A 471 -23.81 27.65 19.18
CA ASP A 471 -23.98 28.80 18.31
C ASP A 471 -22.64 29.21 17.67
N LYS A 472 -22.67 29.52 16.37
CA LYS A 472 -21.45 29.81 15.59
C LYS A 472 -20.75 31.08 16.07
N ASP A 473 -21.49 32.12 16.40
CA ASP A 473 -20.93 33.39 16.88
C ASP A 473 -20.31 33.20 18.27
N VAL A 474 -20.85 32.29 19.07
CA VAL A 474 -20.24 31.88 20.35
C VAL A 474 -18.91 31.16 20.11
N LEU A 475 -18.85 30.17 19.20
CA LEU A 475 -17.62 29.44 18.89
C LEU A 475 -16.53 30.38 18.36
N GLU A 476 -16.83 31.22 17.38
CA GLU A 476 -15.86 32.19 16.84
C GLU A 476 -15.34 33.14 17.93
N ARG A 477 -16.23 33.60 18.82
CA ARG A 477 -15.83 34.45 19.93
C ARG A 477 -14.91 33.73 20.90
N VAL A 478 -15.17 32.45 21.22
CA VAL A 478 -14.32 31.61 22.08
C VAL A 478 -12.96 31.40 21.45
N ASP A 479 -12.91 31.03 20.17
CA ASP A 479 -11.66 30.79 19.42
C ASP A 479 -10.75 32.02 19.43
N ASN A 480 -11.32 33.22 19.32
CA ASN A 480 -10.59 34.49 19.33
C ASN A 480 -9.86 34.78 20.65
N TYR A 481 -10.35 34.28 21.78
CA TYR A 481 -9.69 34.46 23.08
C TYR A 481 -9.11 33.17 23.66
N TRP A 482 -9.22 32.03 22.96
CA TRP A 482 -8.80 30.72 23.49
C TRP A 482 -7.33 30.71 23.93
N SER A 483 -6.44 31.29 23.13
CA SER A 483 -5.00 31.38 23.44
C SER A 483 -4.69 32.21 24.69
N GLN A 484 -5.59 33.12 25.08
CA GLN A 484 -5.45 33.94 26.29
C GLN A 484 -5.83 33.17 27.56
N LEU A 485 -6.46 32.00 27.43
CA LEU A 485 -6.87 31.18 28.56
C LEU A 485 -5.71 30.36 29.16
N GLU A 486 -4.55 30.31 28.50
CA GLU A 486 -3.37 29.54 28.93
C GLU A 486 -3.69 28.06 29.24
N LEU A 487 -4.66 27.50 28.51
CA LEU A 487 -5.03 26.08 28.61
C LEU A 487 -4.24 25.30 27.56
N ASP A 488 -3.39 24.38 28.00
CA ASP A 488 -2.73 23.42 27.11
C ASP A 488 -3.81 22.48 26.53
N THR A 489 -4.04 22.58 25.22
CA THR A 489 -4.90 21.66 24.44
C THR A 489 -4.09 20.59 23.75
#